data_AF-A0A1G5RFC6-F1
#
_entry.id   AF-A0A1G5RFC6-F1
#
_cell.length_a   1.000
_cell.length_b   1.000
_cell.length_c   1.000
_cell.angle_alpha   90.00
_cell.angle_beta   90.00
_cell.angle_gamma   90.00
#
_symmetry.space_group_name_H-M   'P 1'
#
loop_
_entity.id
_entity.type
_entity.pdbx_description
1 polymer ?
#
loop_
_entity_poly.entity_id
_entity_poly.type
_entity_poly.pdbx_seq_one_letter_code
_entity_poly.pdbx_strand_id
1 'polypeptide(L)'
;MRKSPRKYLYHAYLAYMKGNNLSKPVSVTQFGMDMPGVLTEYNQHYLRKKSKQGIRSNLDLNIDIAIEWLPKLTENSLPEE
;
A
#
# COMPACT_ATOMS: atom_id res chain seq x y z
N MET A 1 3.88 -2.77 -15.92
CA MET A 1 3.02 -1.98 -14.99
C MET A 1 3.90 -1.27 -13.96
N ARG A 2 3.88 0.06 -13.91
CA ARG A 2 4.57 0.83 -12.86
C ARG A 2 3.81 0.67 -11.54
N LYS A 3 4.47 0.19 -10.48
CA LYS A 3 3.85 0.10 -9.14
C LYS A 3 3.80 1.50 -8.54
N SER A 4 2.60 1.96 -8.15
CA SER A 4 2.42 3.23 -7.43
C SER A 4 2.11 2.98 -5.95
N PRO A 5 3.14 2.80 -5.08
CA PRO A 5 2.94 2.51 -3.65
C PRO A 5 2.25 3.65 -2.89
N ARG A 6 2.39 4.90 -3.34
CA ARG A 6 1.67 6.05 -2.75
C ARG A 6 0.18 6.09 -3.07
N LYS A 7 -0.26 5.37 -4.12
CA LYS A 7 -1.65 5.39 -4.60
C LYS A 7 -2.41 4.12 -4.20
N TYR A 8 -1.71 2.99 -4.13
CA TYR A 8 -2.33 1.68 -3.90
C TYR A 8 -1.73 1.04 -2.65
N LEU A 9 -2.60 0.74 -1.69
CA LEU A 9 -2.23 0.17 -0.40
C LEU A 9 -1.47 -1.16 -0.52
N TYR A 10 -1.89 -2.05 -1.41
CA TYR A 10 -1.16 -3.30 -1.65
C TYR A 10 0.22 -3.07 -2.29
N HIS A 11 0.39 -2.01 -3.09
CA HIS A 11 1.72 -1.67 -3.61
C HIS A 11 2.63 -1.12 -2.52
N ALA A 12 2.10 -0.36 -1.56
CA ALA A 12 2.84 0.05 -0.37
C ALA A 12 3.31 -1.18 0.43
N TYR A 13 2.43 -2.16 0.65
CA TYR A 13 2.79 -3.43 1.28
C TYR A 13 3.94 -4.16 0.56
N LEU A 14 3.88 -4.29 -0.76
CA LEU A 14 4.96 -4.93 -1.52
C LEU A 14 6.29 -4.16 -1.45
N ALA A 15 6.24 -2.83 -1.41
CA ALA A 15 7.42 -2.00 -1.23
C ALA A 15 8.00 -2.18 0.19
N TYR A 16 7.16 -2.23 1.21
CA TYR A 16 7.54 -2.54 2.58
C TYR A 16 8.23 -3.91 2.69
N MET A 17 7.63 -4.96 2.10
CA MET A 17 8.23 -6.31 2.09
C MET A 17 9.62 -6.30 1.46
N LYS A 18 9.77 -5.62 0.32
CA LYS A 18 11.05 -5.50 -0.38
C LYS A 18 12.09 -4.71 0.43
N GLY A 19 11.69 -3.58 1.02
CA GLY A 19 12.57 -2.72 1.82
C GLY A 19 13.07 -3.39 3.10
N ASN A 20 12.31 -4.36 3.64
CA ASN A 20 12.66 -5.12 4.84
C ASN A 20 13.19 -6.53 4.56
N ASN A 21 13.59 -6.82 3.31
CA ASN A 21 14.10 -8.14 2.89
C ASN A 21 13.14 -9.33 3.16
N LEU A 22 11.84 -9.07 3.23
CA LEU A 22 10.81 -10.10 3.43
C LEU A 22 10.41 -10.70 2.07
N SER A 23 10.52 -12.03 1.94
CA SER A 23 10.42 -12.73 0.65
C SER A 23 9.07 -13.41 0.38
N LYS A 24 8.17 -13.46 1.36
CA LYS A 24 6.88 -14.18 1.28
C LYS A 24 5.69 -13.22 1.40
N PRO A 25 5.41 -12.39 0.39
CA PRO A 25 4.21 -11.56 0.39
C PRO A 25 2.96 -12.43 0.35
N VAL A 26 1.97 -12.08 1.17
CA VAL A 26 0.63 -12.66 1.05
C VAL A 26 -0.05 -12.16 -0.22
N SER A 27 -1.06 -12.90 -0.70
CA SER A 27 -1.81 -12.49 -1.89
C SER A 27 -2.65 -11.23 -1.65
N VAL A 28 -3.04 -10.51 -2.71
CA VAL A 28 -3.97 -9.36 -2.63
C VAL A 28 -5.25 -9.72 -1.88
N THR A 29 -5.79 -10.91 -2.15
CA THR A 29 -7.02 -11.40 -1.53
C THR A 29 -6.83 -11.60 -0.04
N GLN A 30 -5.76 -12.31 0.36
CA GLN A 30 -5.47 -12.57 1.76
C GLN A 30 -5.19 -11.27 2.52
N PHE A 31 -4.36 -10.39 1.95
CA PHE A 31 -4.11 -9.05 2.50
C PHE A 31 -5.43 -8.30 2.76
N GLY A 32 -6.34 -8.28 1.78
CA GLY A 32 -7.62 -7.60 1.92
C GLY A 32 -8.58 -8.25 2.93
N MET A 33 -8.44 -9.54 3.21
CA MET A 33 -9.20 -10.29 4.23
C MET A 33 -8.68 -10.03 5.64
N ASP A 34 -7.36 -9.92 5.80
CA ASP A 34 -6.72 -9.74 7.11
C ASP A 34 -6.80 -8.29 7.60
N MET A 35 -6.84 -7.32 6.68
CA MET A 35 -6.81 -5.89 7.02
C MET A 35 -7.83 -5.43 8.07
N PRO A 36 -9.13 -5.78 8.00
CA PRO A 36 -10.09 -5.39 9.02
C PRO A 36 -9.72 -5.89 10.43
N GLY A 37 -9.22 -7.13 10.54
CA GLY A 37 -8.81 -7.72 11.81
C GLY A 37 -7.59 -7.02 12.38
N VAL A 38 -6.53 -6.92 11.57
CA VAL A 38 -5.28 -6.23 11.96
C VAL A 38 -5.55 -4.79 12.38
N LEU A 39 -6.35 -4.02 11.63
CA LEU A 39 -6.63 -2.63 11.96
C LEU A 39 -7.46 -2.47 13.24
N THR A 40 -8.33 -3.45 13.54
CA THR A 40 -9.09 -3.46 14.79
C THR A 40 -8.16 -3.61 16.00
N GLU A 41 -7.08 -4.40 15.88
CA GLU A 41 -6.06 -4.54 16.95
C GLU A 41 -5.35 -3.21 17.26
N TYR A 42 -5.22 -2.33 16.26
CA TYR A 42 -4.67 -0.98 16.43
C TYR A 42 -5.74 0.09 16.75
N ASN A 43 -6.98 -0.32 17.08
CA ASN A 43 -8.13 0.59 17.27
C ASN A 43 -8.39 1.51 16.07
N GLN A 44 -8.05 1.06 14.86
CA GLN A 44 -8.30 1.78 13.61
C GLN A 44 -9.54 1.24 12.91
N HIS A 45 -10.50 2.12 12.63
CA HIS A 45 -11.72 1.74 11.93
C HIS A 45 -11.46 1.63 10.42
N TYR A 46 -11.61 0.43 9.86
CA TYR A 46 -11.41 0.20 8.42
C TYR A 46 -12.71 0.36 7.64
N LEU A 47 -12.72 1.33 6.72
CA LEU A 47 -13.79 1.57 5.75
C LEU A 47 -13.26 1.32 4.35
N ARG A 48 -14.07 0.65 3.51
CA ARG A 48 -13.80 0.48 2.09
C ARG A 48 -15.05 0.72 1.26
N LYS A 49 -14.89 1.38 0.12
CA LYS A 49 -15.96 1.66 -0.85
C LYS A 49 -15.56 1.20 -2.24
N LYS A 50 -16.41 0.40 -2.87
CA LYS A 50 -16.26 0.03 -4.29
C LYS A 50 -16.68 1.20 -5.17
N SER A 51 -15.89 1.48 -6.21
CA SER A 51 -16.12 2.52 -7.20
C SER A 51 -15.80 2.00 -8.60
N LYS A 52 -16.11 2.80 -9.64
CA LYS A 52 -15.76 2.48 -11.04
C LYS A 52 -14.24 2.34 -11.26
N GLN A 53 -13.42 2.97 -10.41
CA GLN A 53 -11.96 2.95 -10.50
C GLN A 53 -11.31 1.90 -9.58
N GLY A 54 -12.11 1.07 -8.91
CA GLY A 54 -11.65 0.07 -7.94
C GLY A 54 -12.14 0.33 -6.52
N ILE A 55 -11.46 -0.26 -5.54
CA ILE A 55 -11.78 -0.15 -4.12
C ILE A 55 -10.93 0.97 -3.50
N ARG A 56 -11.57 1.91 -2.80
CA ARG A 56 -10.89 2.94 -2.01
C ARG A 56 -11.13 2.68 -0.54
N SER A 57 -10.11 2.85 0.30
CA SER A 57 -10.21 2.78 1.75
C SER A 57 -10.03 4.16 2.38
N ASN A 58 -10.33 4.26 3.68
CA ASN A 58 -10.07 5.43 4.52
C ASN A 58 -8.66 5.43 5.15
N LEU A 59 -7.72 4.70 4.56
CA LEU A 59 -6.36 4.58 5.08
C LEU A 59 -5.43 5.43 4.26
N ASP A 60 -4.59 6.20 4.95
CA ASP A 60 -3.53 6.96 4.35
C ASP A 60 -2.17 6.37 4.73
N LEU A 61 -1.24 6.44 3.78
CA LEU A 61 0.13 6.01 4.02
C LEU A 61 0.84 7.10 4.82
N ASN A 62 1.36 6.76 5.99
CA ASN A 62 2.26 7.65 6.72
C ASN A 62 3.57 7.80 5.94
N ILE A 63 3.77 8.95 5.29
CA ILE A 63 4.91 9.19 4.40
C ILE A 63 6.22 9.28 5.19
N ASP A 64 6.18 9.81 6.41
CA ASP A 64 7.37 10.00 7.25
C ASP A 64 8.00 8.67 7.64
N ILE A 65 7.17 7.67 7.95
CA ILE A 65 7.64 6.30 8.21
C ILE A 65 7.95 5.59 6.88
N ALA A 66 7.12 5.81 5.86
CA ALA A 66 7.24 5.10 4.61
C ALA A 66 8.52 5.46 3.84
N ILE A 67 9.12 6.62 4.07
CA ILE A 67 10.35 7.05 3.38
C ILE A 67 11.54 6.11 3.62
N GLU A 68 11.54 5.34 4.71
CA GLU A 68 12.61 4.40 5.05
C GLU A 68 12.66 3.20 4.10
N TRP A 69 11.50 2.71 3.67
CA TRP A 69 11.37 1.50 2.85
C TRP A 69 10.74 1.76 1.48
N LEU A 70 10.11 2.92 1.25
CA LEU A 70 9.67 3.32 -0.07
C LEU A 70 10.90 3.57 -0.95
N PRO A 71 10.89 3.09 -2.21
CA PRO A 71 11.90 3.53 -3.15
C PRO A 71 11.80 5.06 -3.25
N LYS A 72 12.89 5.76 -2.90
CA LYS A 72 13.09 7.16 -3.29
C LYS A 72 12.82 7.20 -4.80
N LEU A 73 11.92 8.09 -5.23
CA LEU A 73 11.63 8.29 -6.64
C LEU A 73 12.96 8.34 -7.39
N THR A 74 13.29 7.29 -8.15
CA THR A 74 14.20 7.48 -9.26
C THR A 74 13.40 8.30 -10.25
N GLU A 75 13.94 9.46 -10.57
CA GLU A 75 13.40 10.58 -11.34
C GLU A 75 13.02 10.24 -12.79
N ASN A 76 12.64 9.00 -13.11
CA ASN A 76 12.39 8.54 -14.48
C ASN A 76 10.89 8.35 -14.75
N SER A 77 10.02 9.09 -14.06
CA SER A 77 8.56 9.00 -14.28
C SER A 77 7.83 10.33 -14.14
N LEU A 78 8.45 11.40 -14.65
CA LEU A 78 7.67 12.52 -15.18
C LEU A 78 6.92 12.01 -16.42
N PRO A 79 5.61 12.30 -16.59
CA PRO A 79 4.98 12.13 -17.89
C PRO A 79 5.61 13.16 -18.83
N GLU A 80 6.13 12.71 -19.97
CA GLU A 80 6.28 13.62 -21.10
C GLU A 80 4.87 14.09 -21.48
N GLU A 81 4.73 15.41 -21.57
CA GLU A 81 3.51 16.17 -21.89
C GLU A 81 2.91 15.76 -23.24
#